data_AF-A0A5P2CXE3-F1
#
_entry.id   AF-A0A5P2CXE3-F1
#
_cell.length_a   1.000
_cell.length_b   1.000
_cell.length_c   1.000
_cell.angle_alpha   90.00
_cell.angle_beta   90.00
_cell.angle_gamma   90.00
#
_symmetry.space_group_name_H-M   'P 1'
#
loop_
_entity.id
_entity.type
_entity.pdbx_description
1 polymer ?
#
loop_
_entity_poly.entity_id
_entity_poly.type
_entity_poly.pdbx_seq_one_letter_code
_entity_poly.pdbx_strand_id
1 'polypeptide(L)'
;MAEDRGSPNGVPLYCAQPPQTKPVLRPDLSPDRARAILVGRSKWLNGTVLHYCFFDELGAAGAGEGGGSFNKIQLDEVRSAFEEWKSLGIGLEFVEVEDPADSEVRIGFMEGDGSWSYVGKDALGISRRERTMNFGWDLTSPHGQATARHEIGHLLAYGHEHQNPFAGIVWDEEAVFEELGGPPNNWPRQTTFHNVLRKLSTEEVEGSTWDPDSIMQYGFPAGLILQPEKYQQGIDSPLRLSANDKEFVQKWYPPIGATPRGLKPFQSVELNLSSGGQQDFEIVPAETRNYELRTFGDADILLVLFEEVDGEPRFLTGVDDSGVNDNGRLTVKLFQGRRYVARARLYSAWGTGNSAFMYW
;
A
#
# COMPACT_ATOMS: atom_id res chain seq x y z
N MET A 1 -32.89 5.42 11.49
CA MET A 1 -31.84 4.39 11.53
C MET A 1 -30.75 4.97 12.41
N ALA A 2 -30.38 4.32 13.50
CA ALA A 2 -29.36 4.87 14.40
C ALA A 2 -28.01 4.85 13.68
N GLU A 3 -27.31 5.99 13.68
CA GLU A 3 -25.95 6.12 13.17
C GLU A 3 -25.03 5.21 14.01
N ASP A 4 -24.56 4.12 13.42
CA ASP A 4 -23.55 3.26 14.04
C ASP A 4 -22.19 3.94 13.88
N ARG A 5 -21.85 4.78 14.86
CA ARG A 5 -20.63 5.60 14.86
C ARG A 5 -19.40 4.88 15.45
N GLY A 6 -19.40 3.55 15.51
CA GLY A 6 -18.23 2.74 15.88
C GLY A 6 -17.76 2.82 17.35
N SER A 7 -18.41 3.63 18.21
CA SER A 7 -18.07 3.81 19.63
C SER A 7 -19.35 3.86 20.48
N PRO A 8 -19.33 3.36 21.74
CA PRO A 8 -20.48 3.42 22.64
C PRO A 8 -21.04 4.83 22.90
N ASN A 9 -20.26 5.89 22.61
CA ASN A 9 -20.65 7.29 22.84
C ASN A 9 -20.95 8.09 21.57
N GLY A 10 -20.93 7.47 20.38
CA GLY A 10 -21.25 8.19 19.14
C GLY A 10 -20.12 9.08 18.59
N VAL A 11 -18.88 8.87 19.02
CA VAL A 11 -17.68 9.56 18.50
C VAL A 11 -16.89 8.57 17.62
N PRO A 12 -16.58 8.87 16.35
CA PRO A 12 -15.92 7.93 15.45
C PRO A 12 -14.54 7.50 15.97
N LEU A 13 -14.20 6.22 15.78
CA LEU A 13 -12.82 5.75 15.91
C LEU A 13 -12.07 6.05 14.61
N TYR A 14 -10.81 6.46 14.73
CA TYR A 14 -9.99 6.88 13.59
C TYR A 14 -8.76 5.99 13.47
N CYS A 15 -8.38 5.68 12.23
CA CYS A 15 -7.13 4.98 11.96
C CYS A 15 -5.93 5.86 12.38
N ALA A 16 -4.90 5.23 12.95
CA ALA A 16 -3.70 5.91 13.44
C ALA A 16 -2.49 5.52 12.57
N GLN A 17 -2.55 5.81 11.28
CA GLN A 17 -1.53 5.42 10.31
C GLN A 17 -0.11 5.83 10.79
N PRO A 18 0.86 4.90 10.80
CA PRO A 18 2.25 5.23 11.10
C PRO A 18 2.83 6.19 10.05
N PRO A 19 3.70 7.13 10.45
CA PRO A 19 4.35 8.02 9.51
C PRO A 19 5.14 7.27 8.44
N GLN A 20 4.86 7.59 7.18
CA GLN A 20 5.62 7.04 6.06
C GLN A 20 7.06 7.57 6.04
N THR A 21 8.00 6.69 5.68
CA THR A 21 9.38 7.10 5.43
C THR A 21 9.49 7.72 4.04
N LYS A 22 9.70 9.03 3.99
CA LYS A 22 9.88 9.75 2.72
C LYS A 22 11.34 9.70 2.27
N PRO A 23 11.62 9.38 1.00
CA PRO A 23 12.97 9.49 0.48
C PRO A 23 13.37 10.97 0.43
N VAL A 24 14.65 11.23 0.68
CA VAL A 24 15.22 12.54 0.34
C VAL A 24 15.47 12.54 -1.17
N LEU A 25 14.57 13.18 -1.92
CA LEU A 25 14.74 13.36 -3.35
C LEU A 25 15.75 14.46 -3.63
N ARG A 26 16.43 14.37 -4.78
CA ARG A 26 17.32 15.44 -5.23
C ARG A 26 16.52 16.71 -5.52
N PRO A 27 17.05 17.90 -5.20
CA PRO A 27 16.34 19.16 -5.37
C PRO A 27 16.17 19.59 -6.83
N ASP A 28 16.88 18.95 -7.77
CA ASP A 28 16.85 19.28 -9.20
C ASP A 28 15.90 18.39 -10.02
N LEU A 29 15.15 17.49 -9.38
CA LEU A 29 14.11 16.71 -10.07
C LEU A 29 12.95 17.62 -10.51
N SER A 30 12.41 17.38 -11.70
CA SER A 30 11.16 18.05 -12.11
C SER A 30 9.99 17.62 -11.20
N PRO A 31 8.97 18.48 -11.01
CA PRO A 31 7.81 18.13 -10.19
C PRO A 31 7.13 16.82 -10.62
N ASP A 32 6.98 16.59 -11.93
CA ASP A 32 6.35 15.37 -12.45
C ASP A 32 7.19 14.11 -12.17
N ARG A 33 8.53 14.20 -12.28
CA ARG A 33 9.44 13.10 -11.95
C ARG A 33 9.40 12.80 -10.45
N ALA A 34 9.46 13.83 -9.61
CA ALA A 34 9.35 13.68 -8.15
C ALA A 34 8.01 13.03 -7.76
N ARG A 35 6.90 13.48 -8.36
CA ARG A 35 5.57 12.90 -8.15
C ARG A 35 5.52 11.43 -8.52
N ALA A 36 5.99 11.08 -9.72
CA ALA A 36 5.95 9.71 -10.18
C ALA A 36 6.74 8.76 -9.26
N ILE A 37 7.88 9.21 -8.74
CA ILE A 37 8.69 8.45 -7.77
C ILE A 37 7.94 8.28 -6.45
N LEU A 38 7.38 9.35 -5.88
CA LEU A 38 6.70 9.31 -4.59
C LEU A 38 5.41 8.48 -4.62
N VAL A 39 4.64 8.56 -5.70
CA VAL A 39 3.43 7.74 -5.89
C VAL A 39 3.80 6.29 -6.18
N GLY A 40 4.79 6.04 -7.05
CA GLY A 40 5.16 4.70 -7.50
C GLY A 40 5.87 3.85 -6.44
N ARG A 41 6.70 4.48 -5.58
CA ARG A 41 7.57 3.76 -4.63
C ARG A 41 6.82 2.94 -3.59
N SER A 42 5.61 3.31 -3.21
CA SER A 42 4.82 2.58 -2.20
C SER A 42 4.03 1.43 -2.81
N LYS A 43 3.78 1.46 -4.12
CA LYS A 43 2.98 0.45 -4.82
C LYS A 43 3.71 -0.88 -4.93
N TRP A 44 3.00 -1.99 -4.73
CA TRP A 44 3.49 -3.33 -5.04
C TRP A 44 3.68 -3.48 -6.55
N LEU A 45 4.56 -4.39 -6.99
CA LEU A 45 4.55 -4.78 -8.39
C LEU A 45 3.30 -5.62 -8.67
N ASN A 46 2.72 -5.44 -9.85
CA ASN A 46 1.61 -6.26 -10.26
C ASN A 46 2.08 -7.72 -10.41
N GLY A 47 1.23 -8.68 -10.06
CA GLY A 47 1.58 -10.10 -9.99
C GLY A 47 2.31 -10.53 -8.72
N THR A 48 2.47 -9.66 -7.73
CA THR A 48 3.05 -10.03 -6.44
C THR A 48 2.06 -10.89 -5.65
N VAL A 49 2.56 -11.99 -5.09
CA VAL A 49 1.88 -12.76 -4.05
C VAL A 49 2.28 -12.15 -2.70
N LEU A 50 1.31 -11.61 -1.99
CA LEU A 50 1.48 -11.01 -0.67
C LEU A 50 1.07 -12.02 0.39
N HIS A 51 2.04 -12.43 1.21
CA HIS A 51 1.80 -13.34 2.31
C HIS A 51 1.45 -12.53 3.55
N TYR A 52 0.31 -12.86 4.15
CA TYR A 52 -0.09 -12.29 5.42
C TYR A 52 -0.22 -13.37 6.48
N CYS A 53 0.06 -13.01 7.73
CA CYS A 53 -0.23 -13.87 8.88
C CYS A 53 -0.93 -13.06 9.97
N PHE A 54 -1.66 -13.78 10.82
CA PHE A 54 -2.15 -13.22 12.08
C PHE A 54 -1.04 -13.35 13.12
N PHE A 55 -0.56 -12.20 13.60
CA PHE A 55 0.71 -12.06 14.29
C PHE A 55 0.52 -11.84 15.79
N ASP A 56 1.19 -12.66 16.60
CA ASP A 56 1.09 -12.66 18.06
C ASP A 56 2.45 -12.83 18.75
N GLU A 57 3.44 -12.02 18.39
CA GLU A 57 4.70 -11.98 19.16
C GLU A 57 4.65 -11.01 20.34
N LEU A 58 3.58 -11.10 21.13
CA LEU A 58 3.63 -10.89 22.58
C LEU A 58 3.16 -12.13 23.34
N GLY A 59 3.28 -13.33 22.77
CA GLY A 59 3.09 -14.58 23.53
C GLY A 59 1.74 -14.68 24.25
N ALA A 60 0.66 -14.20 23.62
CA ALA A 60 -0.67 -14.22 24.23
C ALA A 60 -1.72 -14.90 23.35
N ALA A 61 -1.32 -15.90 22.58
CA ALA A 61 -2.25 -16.85 21.97
C ALA A 61 -2.61 -17.88 23.04
N GLY A 62 -3.40 -17.45 24.03
CA GLY A 62 -3.98 -18.32 25.05
C GLY A 62 -3.06 -18.67 26.22
N ALA A 63 -2.86 -17.73 27.15
CA ALA A 63 -2.75 -17.96 28.60
C ALA A 63 -2.34 -16.66 29.34
N GLY A 64 -3.24 -15.67 29.37
CA GLY A 64 -3.01 -14.48 30.19
C GLY A 64 -4.19 -13.52 30.06
N GLU A 65 -4.79 -13.14 31.19
CA GLU A 65 -5.83 -12.11 31.25
C GLU A 65 -5.25 -10.77 30.76
N GLY A 66 -5.45 -10.43 29.47
CA GLY A 66 -5.12 -9.10 28.93
C GLY A 66 -4.45 -9.05 27.56
N GLY A 67 -4.11 -10.17 26.91
CA GLY A 67 -3.67 -10.19 25.51
C GLY A 67 -4.84 -10.52 24.59
N GLY A 68 -5.12 -9.66 23.60
CA GLY A 68 -6.29 -9.74 22.71
C GLY A 68 -6.44 -11.13 22.10
N SER A 69 -7.44 -11.89 22.55
CA SER A 69 -7.70 -13.20 22.00
C SER A 69 -8.24 -13.04 20.58
N PHE A 70 -7.57 -13.66 19.61
CA PHE A 70 -8.13 -13.77 18.26
C PHE A 70 -9.46 -14.51 18.35
N ASN A 71 -10.58 -13.78 18.29
CA ASN A 71 -11.85 -14.41 18.00
C ASN A 71 -11.83 -14.78 16.51
N LYS A 72 -12.07 -16.06 16.20
CA LYS A 72 -12.16 -16.57 14.82
C LYS A 72 -13.02 -15.66 13.92
N ILE A 73 -14.10 -15.11 14.46
CA ILE A 73 -15.00 -14.21 13.72
C ILE A 73 -14.25 -12.95 13.23
N GLN A 74 -13.40 -12.34 14.05
CA GLN A 74 -12.63 -11.15 13.65
C GLN A 74 -11.59 -11.48 12.57
N LEU A 75 -10.97 -12.67 12.65
CA LEU A 75 -10.07 -13.15 11.58
C LEU A 75 -10.83 -13.31 10.25
N ASP A 76 -12.06 -13.84 10.31
CA ASP A 76 -12.90 -14.04 9.14
C ASP A 76 -13.34 -12.71 8.49
N GLU A 77 -13.50 -11.64 9.28
CA GLU A 77 -13.76 -10.29 8.74
C GLU A 77 -12.55 -9.74 7.97
N VAL A 78 -11.32 -9.95 8.46
CA VAL A 78 -10.09 -9.56 7.74
C VAL A 78 -9.96 -10.36 6.44
N ARG A 79 -10.17 -11.68 6.49
CA ARG A 79 -10.17 -12.54 5.30
C ARG A 79 -11.22 -12.09 4.27
N SER A 80 -12.42 -11.75 4.73
CA SER A 80 -13.50 -11.27 3.87
C SER A 80 -13.16 -9.94 3.20
N ALA A 81 -12.46 -9.05 3.90
CA ALA A 81 -12.00 -7.79 3.33
C ALA A 81 -10.88 -7.99 2.30
N PHE A 82 -9.94 -8.93 2.51
CA PHE A 82 -8.97 -9.33 1.49
C PHE A 82 -9.66 -9.91 0.24
N GLU A 83 -10.65 -10.78 0.44
CA GLU A 83 -11.44 -11.36 -0.66
C GLU A 83 -12.22 -10.27 -1.42
N GLU A 84 -12.79 -9.28 -0.73
CA GLU A 84 -13.50 -8.17 -1.40
C GLU A 84 -12.58 -7.40 -2.34
N TRP A 85 -11.38 -7.02 -1.88
CA TRP A 85 -10.38 -6.38 -2.74
C TRP A 85 -9.93 -7.29 -3.89
N LYS A 86 -9.70 -8.58 -3.61
CA LYS A 86 -9.29 -9.56 -4.62
C LYS A 86 -10.35 -9.78 -5.69
N SER A 87 -11.62 -9.79 -5.30
CA SER A 87 -12.78 -10.02 -6.18
C SER A 87 -12.93 -8.95 -7.28
N LEU A 88 -12.25 -7.81 -7.14
CA LEU A 88 -12.15 -6.78 -8.17
C LEU A 88 -11.31 -7.22 -9.38
N GLY A 89 -10.72 -8.42 -9.35
CA GLY A 89 -9.90 -8.96 -10.44
C GLY A 89 -8.50 -8.35 -10.51
N ILE A 90 -8.00 -7.82 -9.39
CA ILE A 90 -6.67 -7.22 -9.34
C ILE A 90 -5.58 -8.28 -9.53
N GLY A 91 -4.46 -7.87 -10.10
CA GLY A 91 -3.31 -8.74 -10.36
C GLY A 91 -2.42 -8.99 -9.14
N LEU A 92 -2.84 -8.66 -7.93
CA LEU A 92 -2.17 -9.10 -6.70
C LEU A 92 -2.82 -10.38 -6.18
N GLU A 93 -2.05 -11.25 -5.54
CA GLU A 93 -2.57 -12.40 -4.79
C GLU A 93 -2.34 -12.19 -3.29
N PHE A 94 -3.25 -12.70 -2.47
CA PHE A 94 -3.12 -12.69 -1.02
C PHE A 94 -3.14 -14.11 -0.49
N VAL A 95 -2.12 -14.49 0.28
CA VAL A 95 -1.98 -15.85 0.82
C VAL A 95 -1.81 -15.75 2.33
N GLU A 96 -2.71 -16.38 3.07
CA GLU A 96 -2.55 -16.55 4.51
C GLU A 96 -1.47 -17.60 4.78
N VAL A 97 -0.49 -17.28 5.62
CA VAL A 97 0.58 -18.19 6.05
C VAL A 97 0.61 -18.31 7.57
N GLU A 98 1.08 -19.45 8.06
CA GLU A 98 1.17 -19.71 9.50
C GLU A 98 2.43 -19.09 10.14
N ASP A 99 3.58 -19.13 9.46
CA ASP A 99 4.84 -18.63 9.98
C ASP A 99 5.02 -17.13 9.64
N PRO A 100 5.14 -16.24 10.64
CA PRO A 100 5.47 -14.84 10.39
C PRO A 100 6.75 -14.63 9.58
N ALA A 101 7.70 -15.55 9.63
CA ALA A 101 8.94 -15.49 8.86
C ALA A 101 8.73 -15.60 7.34
N ASP A 102 7.59 -16.16 6.92
CA ASP A 102 7.14 -16.30 5.54
C ASP A 102 6.15 -15.20 5.11
N SER A 103 5.91 -14.20 5.97
CA SER A 103 4.94 -13.13 5.73
C SER A 103 5.58 -11.77 5.43
N GLU A 104 5.06 -11.06 4.44
CA GLU A 104 5.31 -9.63 4.27
C GLU A 104 4.42 -8.79 5.20
N VAL A 105 3.21 -9.28 5.47
CA VAL A 105 2.18 -8.57 6.25
C VAL A 105 1.87 -9.31 7.55
N ARG A 106 1.99 -8.61 8.69
CA ARG A 106 1.84 -9.18 10.04
C ARG A 106 0.73 -8.43 10.76
N ILE A 107 -0.42 -9.08 10.92
CA ILE A 107 -1.68 -8.47 11.35
C ILE A 107 -1.93 -8.80 12.83
N GLY A 108 -1.90 -7.79 13.71
CA GLY A 108 -2.23 -7.96 15.13
C GLY A 108 -3.62 -7.43 15.49
N PHE A 109 -4.08 -7.83 16.69
CA PHE A 109 -5.35 -7.40 17.27
C PHE A 109 -5.13 -6.89 18.70
N MET A 110 -4.54 -5.71 18.83
CA MET A 110 -4.28 -5.10 20.13
C MET A 110 -5.24 -3.95 20.37
N GLU A 111 -6.22 -4.22 21.23
CA GLU A 111 -7.14 -3.22 21.72
C GLU A 111 -6.38 -2.04 22.37
N GLY A 112 -6.85 -0.82 22.11
CA GLY A 112 -6.24 0.40 22.63
C GLY A 112 -5.00 0.90 21.86
N ASP A 113 -4.43 0.10 20.95
CA ASP A 113 -3.33 0.53 20.05
C ASP A 113 -3.84 1.12 18.72
N GLY A 114 -5.15 1.39 18.63
CA GLY A 114 -5.83 1.87 17.42
C GLY A 114 -5.85 0.85 16.29
N SER A 115 -6.49 1.19 15.18
CA SER A 115 -6.37 0.43 13.93
C SER A 115 -5.47 1.19 12.97
N TRP A 116 -4.58 0.47 12.28
CA TRP A 116 -3.60 1.08 11.39
C TRP A 116 -2.92 0.05 10.48
N SER A 117 -2.33 0.53 9.39
CA SER A 117 -1.46 -0.25 8.51
C SER A 117 -0.37 0.62 7.89
N TYR A 118 0.81 0.03 7.65
CA TYR A 118 1.82 0.68 6.81
C TYR A 118 1.37 0.74 5.34
N VAL A 119 1.83 1.77 4.63
CA VAL A 119 1.39 2.05 3.27
C VAL A 119 2.18 1.24 2.24
N GLY A 120 1.54 0.21 1.70
CA GLY A 120 2.12 -0.66 0.67
C GLY A 120 3.48 -1.23 1.03
N LYS A 121 4.45 -1.07 0.12
CA LYS A 121 5.82 -1.58 0.29
C LYS A 121 6.57 -0.99 1.48
N ASP A 122 6.07 0.07 2.13
CA ASP A 122 6.67 0.57 3.37
C ASP A 122 6.68 -0.54 4.46
N ALA A 123 5.75 -1.50 4.40
CA ALA A 123 5.71 -2.69 5.26
C ALA A 123 6.99 -3.56 5.18
N LEU A 124 7.72 -3.55 4.06
CA LEU A 124 8.94 -4.34 3.87
C LEU A 124 10.12 -3.84 4.69
N GLY A 125 10.08 -2.58 5.14
CA GLY A 125 11.12 -1.99 5.99
C GLY A 125 10.96 -2.29 7.47
N ILE A 126 9.85 -2.91 7.86
CA ILE A 126 9.49 -3.15 9.26
C ILE A 126 10.08 -4.47 9.75
N SER A 127 10.52 -4.50 11.02
CA SER A 127 11.09 -5.70 11.62
C SER A 127 10.13 -6.88 11.49
N ARG A 128 10.69 -8.08 11.27
CA ARG A 128 9.92 -9.33 11.25
C ARG A 128 9.22 -9.63 12.58
N ARG A 129 9.65 -8.98 13.68
CA ARG A 129 9.07 -9.11 15.02
C ARG A 129 8.00 -8.07 15.35
N GLU A 130 7.68 -7.20 14.40
CA GLU A 130 6.74 -6.10 14.59
C GLU A 130 5.57 -6.26 13.64
N ARG A 131 4.37 -5.87 14.10
CA ARG A 131 3.19 -5.80 13.25
C ARG A 131 3.39 -4.82 12.10
N THR A 132 2.79 -5.12 10.95
CA THR A 132 2.65 -4.16 9.85
C THR A 132 1.21 -3.67 9.67
N MET A 133 0.28 -4.25 10.42
CA MET A 133 -1.11 -3.86 10.51
C MET A 133 -1.63 -4.22 11.90
N ASN A 134 -2.51 -3.39 12.47
CA ASN A 134 -3.19 -3.67 13.72
C ASN A 134 -4.68 -3.32 13.61
N PHE A 135 -5.51 -4.11 14.28
CA PHE A 135 -6.90 -3.78 14.54
C PHE A 135 -7.09 -3.57 16.05
N GLY A 136 -7.57 -2.39 16.43
CA GLY A 136 -7.67 -1.96 17.82
C GLY A 136 -9.06 -2.04 18.43
N TRP A 137 -10.04 -2.55 17.69
CA TRP A 137 -11.44 -2.66 18.09
C TRP A 137 -12.15 -3.79 17.34
N ASP A 138 -13.39 -4.07 17.74
CA ASP A 138 -14.21 -5.14 17.18
C ASP A 138 -14.50 -4.93 15.68
N LEU A 139 -14.13 -5.93 14.88
CA LEU A 139 -14.34 -5.93 13.43
C LEU A 139 -15.73 -6.42 13.00
N THR A 140 -16.55 -6.93 13.92
CA THR A 140 -17.84 -7.56 13.56
C THR A 140 -19.00 -6.57 13.33
N SER A 141 -18.80 -5.30 13.72
CA SER A 141 -19.73 -4.21 13.41
C SER A 141 -19.57 -3.71 11.96
N PRO A 142 -20.59 -3.05 11.35
CA PRO A 142 -20.43 -2.38 10.06
C PRO A 142 -19.21 -1.45 9.97
N HIS A 143 -18.92 -0.70 11.04
CA HIS A 143 -17.74 0.16 11.12
C HIS A 143 -16.45 -0.66 11.22
N GLY A 144 -16.44 -1.74 11.99
CA GLY A 144 -15.32 -2.68 12.09
C GLY A 144 -14.97 -3.32 10.74
N GLN A 145 -15.97 -3.79 10.00
CA GLN A 145 -15.80 -4.33 8.65
C GLN A 145 -15.26 -3.26 7.68
N ALA A 146 -15.75 -2.02 7.79
CA ALA A 146 -15.22 -0.90 7.01
C ALA A 146 -13.75 -0.59 7.37
N THR A 147 -13.38 -0.70 8.65
CA THR A 147 -12.00 -0.57 9.13
C THR A 147 -11.11 -1.62 8.48
N ALA A 148 -11.53 -2.89 8.42
CA ALA A 148 -10.77 -3.95 7.75
C ALA A 148 -10.49 -3.62 6.28
N ARG A 149 -11.49 -3.12 5.54
CA ARG A 149 -11.32 -2.66 4.15
C ARG A 149 -10.34 -1.50 4.04
N HIS A 150 -10.44 -0.53 4.95
CA HIS A 150 -9.60 0.67 5.01
C HIS A 150 -8.13 0.32 5.23
N GLU A 151 -7.82 -0.51 6.22
CA GLU A 151 -6.44 -0.90 6.52
C GLU A 151 -5.83 -1.73 5.38
N ILE A 152 -6.61 -2.58 4.71
CA ILE A 152 -6.14 -3.26 3.49
C ILE A 152 -5.97 -2.26 2.33
N GLY A 153 -6.75 -1.18 2.27
CA GLY A 153 -6.52 -0.05 1.36
C GLY A 153 -5.13 0.58 1.56
N HIS A 154 -4.71 0.82 2.80
CA HIS A 154 -3.34 1.25 3.10
C HIS A 154 -2.30 0.23 2.67
N LEU A 155 -2.51 -1.07 2.90
CA LEU A 155 -1.64 -2.13 2.37
C LEU A 155 -1.58 -2.09 0.82
N LEU A 156 -2.62 -1.62 0.14
CA LEU A 156 -2.63 -1.40 -1.32
C LEU A 156 -2.02 -0.05 -1.74
N ALA A 157 -1.40 0.65 -0.78
CA ALA A 157 -0.76 1.95 -0.88
C ALA A 157 -1.72 3.12 -1.14
N TYR A 158 -2.89 3.10 -0.51
CA TYR A 158 -3.80 4.25 -0.50
C TYR A 158 -3.47 5.16 0.69
N GLY A 159 -3.47 6.47 0.45
CA GLY A 159 -3.46 7.48 1.50
C GLY A 159 -4.89 7.84 1.94
N HIS A 160 -5.02 8.65 2.98
CA HIS A 160 -6.34 9.16 3.38
C HIS A 160 -6.87 10.20 2.41
N GLU A 161 -8.17 10.10 2.12
CA GLU A 161 -8.81 10.90 1.07
C GLU A 161 -9.03 12.36 1.50
N HIS A 162 -9.25 12.63 2.80
CA HIS A 162 -9.35 14.01 3.33
C HIS A 162 -8.02 14.77 3.30
N GLN A 163 -6.90 14.05 3.18
CA GLN A 163 -5.57 14.64 3.03
C GLN A 163 -5.25 15.01 1.58
N ASN A 164 -6.12 14.63 0.62
CA ASN A 164 -6.01 15.00 -0.78
C ASN A 164 -5.95 16.55 -0.91
N PRO A 165 -4.91 17.13 -1.56
CA PRO A 165 -4.78 18.57 -1.71
C PRO A 165 -5.90 19.19 -2.55
N PHE A 166 -6.61 18.38 -3.36
CA PHE A 166 -7.75 18.82 -4.15
C PHE A 166 -9.10 18.70 -3.44
N ALA A 167 -9.13 18.28 -2.17
CA ALA A 167 -10.38 18.19 -1.39
C ALA A 167 -11.03 19.54 -1.09
N GLY A 168 -10.25 20.63 -1.15
CA GLY A 168 -10.74 21.96 -0.79
C GLY A 168 -11.15 22.08 0.69
N ILE A 169 -10.86 21.07 1.51
CA ILE A 169 -11.17 21.09 2.94
C ILE A 169 -10.30 22.11 3.65
N VAL A 170 -10.96 23.10 4.25
CA VAL A 170 -10.38 24.04 5.21
C VAL A 170 -10.87 23.63 6.59
N TRP A 171 -9.94 23.25 7.47
CA TRP A 171 -10.22 22.79 8.82
C TRP A 171 -10.39 23.95 9.80
N ASP A 172 -11.25 23.77 10.80
CA ASP A 172 -11.08 24.45 12.09
C ASP A 172 -10.06 23.64 12.90
N GLU A 173 -8.78 23.99 12.78
CA GLU A 173 -7.69 23.17 13.32
C GLU A 173 -7.77 22.98 14.83
N GLU A 174 -8.14 24.01 15.60
CA GLU A 174 -8.28 23.88 17.05
C GLU A 174 -9.45 22.97 17.41
N ALA A 175 -10.60 23.09 16.73
CA ALA A 175 -11.72 22.18 16.94
C ALA A 175 -11.33 20.72 16.63
N VAL A 176 -10.55 20.48 15.57
CA VAL A 176 -10.04 19.13 15.24
C VAL A 176 -9.07 18.62 16.32
N PHE A 177 -8.21 19.47 16.85
CA PHE A 177 -7.32 19.09 17.96
C PHE A 177 -8.08 18.79 19.25
N GLU A 178 -9.13 19.56 19.56
CA GLU A 178 -9.97 19.33 20.75
C GLU A 178 -10.78 18.04 20.63
N GLU A 179 -11.44 17.80 19.49
CA GLU A 179 -12.23 16.59 19.23
C GLU A 179 -11.37 15.32 19.34
N LEU A 180 -10.23 15.28 18.64
CA LEU A 180 -9.38 14.09 18.57
C LEU A 180 -8.45 13.94 19.79
N GLY A 181 -8.24 15.02 20.55
CA GLY A 181 -7.57 14.98 21.84
C GLY A 181 -8.44 14.40 22.95
N GLY A 182 -9.76 14.36 22.76
CA GLY A 182 -10.72 13.71 23.67
C GLY A 182 -10.83 12.20 23.45
N PRO A 183 -11.50 11.48 24.36
CA PRO A 183 -11.83 10.07 24.14
C PRO A 183 -12.81 9.89 22.96
N PRO A 184 -12.73 8.78 22.21
CA PRO A 184 -11.91 7.60 22.48
C PRO A 184 -10.46 7.68 21.98
N ASN A 185 -10.13 8.63 21.10
CA ASN A 185 -8.82 8.69 20.44
C ASN A 185 -7.68 9.12 21.38
N ASN A 186 -7.91 10.14 22.20
CA ASN A 186 -6.93 10.71 23.13
C ASN A 186 -5.59 11.06 22.44
N TRP A 187 -5.65 11.55 21.20
CA TRP A 187 -4.45 11.76 20.40
C TRP A 187 -3.68 13.01 20.82
N PRO A 188 -2.34 12.95 20.91
CA PRO A 188 -1.55 14.17 20.97
C PRO A 188 -1.69 14.94 19.66
N ARG A 189 -1.57 16.27 19.72
CA ARG A 189 -1.70 17.17 18.54
C ARG A 189 -0.85 16.72 17.35
N GLN A 190 0.33 16.15 17.58
CA GLN A 190 1.19 15.65 16.49
C GLN A 190 0.54 14.51 15.70
N THR A 191 -0.13 13.56 16.37
CA THR A 191 -0.85 12.45 15.72
C THR A 191 -2.03 12.98 14.92
N THR A 192 -2.82 13.89 15.51
CA THR A 192 -3.92 14.57 14.81
C THR A 192 -3.44 15.34 13.58
N PHE A 193 -2.34 16.08 13.71
CA PHE A 193 -1.76 16.79 12.59
C PHE A 193 -1.36 15.81 11.48
N HIS A 194 -0.68 14.72 11.83
CA HIS A 194 -0.20 13.74 10.85
C HIS A 194 -1.33 13.03 10.09
N ASN A 195 -2.35 12.57 10.81
CA ASN A 195 -3.42 11.72 10.27
C ASN A 195 -4.59 12.53 9.68
N VAL A 196 -4.80 13.78 10.11
CA VAL A 196 -5.98 14.58 9.71
C VAL A 196 -5.60 15.87 9.01
N LEU A 197 -4.83 16.74 9.67
CA LEU A 197 -4.65 18.12 9.18
C LEU A 197 -3.62 18.24 8.06
N ARG A 198 -2.56 17.42 8.09
CA ARG A 198 -1.51 17.40 7.07
C ARG A 198 -2.14 17.08 5.72
N LYS A 199 -1.94 17.95 4.75
CA LYS A 199 -2.24 17.63 3.35
C LYS A 199 -1.10 16.83 2.75
N LEU A 200 -1.46 15.84 1.93
CA LEU A 200 -0.51 15.24 1.00
C LEU A 200 -0.11 16.31 -0.01
N SER A 201 1.16 16.32 -0.38
CA SER A 201 1.62 17.20 -1.45
C SER A 201 1.01 16.80 -2.79
N THR A 202 0.99 17.71 -3.76
CA THR A 202 0.55 17.40 -5.14
C THR A 202 1.40 16.30 -5.78
N GLU A 203 2.61 16.09 -5.26
CA GLU A 203 3.53 15.04 -5.66
C GLU A 203 3.20 13.68 -5.00
N GLU A 204 2.36 13.64 -3.97
CA GLU A 204 1.99 12.42 -3.24
C GLU A 204 0.64 11.82 -3.66
N VAL A 205 -0.21 12.60 -4.36
CA VAL A 205 -1.53 12.14 -4.79
C VAL A 205 -1.59 11.86 -6.28
N GLU A 206 -2.45 10.93 -6.68
CA GLU A 206 -2.80 10.69 -8.07
C GLU A 206 -4.23 11.16 -8.33
N GLY A 207 -4.46 11.86 -9.45
CA GLY A 207 -5.77 12.45 -9.75
C GLY A 207 -5.96 13.87 -9.21
N SER A 208 -7.09 14.48 -9.58
CA SER A 208 -7.44 15.89 -9.28
C SER A 208 -8.76 16.03 -8.50
N THR A 209 -9.45 14.93 -8.23
CA THR A 209 -10.80 14.94 -7.66
C THR A 209 -10.83 14.15 -6.38
N TRP A 210 -11.17 14.84 -5.31
CA TRP A 210 -11.46 14.25 -4.00
C TRP A 210 -12.73 13.39 -4.04
N ASP A 211 -12.69 12.22 -3.43
CA ASP A 211 -13.82 11.28 -3.30
C ASP A 211 -14.32 11.16 -1.84
N PRO A 212 -15.36 11.92 -1.45
CA PRO A 212 -15.91 11.85 -0.09
C PRO A 212 -16.56 10.50 0.24
N ASP A 213 -16.82 9.64 -0.76
CA ASP A 213 -17.44 8.32 -0.57
C ASP A 213 -16.38 7.19 -0.56
N SER A 214 -15.09 7.50 -0.71
CA SER A 214 -13.99 6.53 -0.66
C SER A 214 -13.92 5.85 0.70
N ILE A 215 -13.62 4.54 0.71
CA ILE A 215 -13.31 3.83 1.96
C ILE A 215 -12.14 4.47 2.74
N MET A 216 -11.30 5.25 2.07
CA MET A 216 -10.16 5.97 2.66
C MET A 216 -10.52 7.33 3.25
N GLN A 217 -11.78 7.77 3.11
CA GLN A 217 -12.29 8.99 3.72
C GLN A 217 -12.71 8.73 5.16
N TYR A 218 -12.19 9.54 6.08
CA TYR A 218 -12.70 9.57 7.45
C TYR A 218 -14.05 10.28 7.53
N GLY A 219 -14.94 9.76 8.39
CA GLY A 219 -16.11 10.53 8.79
C GLY A 219 -15.72 11.59 9.81
N PHE A 220 -16.25 12.80 9.65
CA PHE A 220 -16.00 13.93 10.56
C PHE A 220 -17.32 14.48 11.08
N PRO A 221 -17.50 14.68 12.40
CA PRO A 221 -18.69 15.35 12.92
C PRO A 221 -18.78 16.81 12.46
N ALA A 222 -19.97 17.39 12.62
CA ALA A 222 -20.20 18.81 12.36
C ALA A 222 -19.27 19.70 13.20
N GLY A 223 -18.88 20.85 12.63
CA GLY A 223 -18.07 21.85 13.33
C GLY A 223 -16.55 21.73 13.17
N LEU A 224 -16.05 20.66 12.53
CA LEU A 224 -14.62 20.51 12.26
C LEU A 224 -14.17 21.13 10.93
N ILE A 225 -15.08 21.25 9.97
CA ILE A 225 -14.81 21.68 8.60
C ILE A 225 -15.42 23.06 8.38
N LEU A 226 -14.59 24.03 7.98
CA LEU A 226 -15.03 25.39 7.63
C LEU A 226 -15.45 25.49 6.16
N GLN A 227 -14.75 24.78 5.27
CA GLN A 227 -15.08 24.69 3.84
C GLN A 227 -14.79 23.28 3.33
N PRO A 228 -15.53 22.77 2.33
CA PRO A 228 -16.67 23.40 1.65
C PRO A 228 -17.91 23.51 2.55
N GLU A 229 -18.80 24.50 2.29
CA GLU A 229 -20.04 24.72 3.06
C GLU A 229 -20.90 23.44 3.19
N LYS A 230 -20.98 22.66 2.10
CA LYS A 230 -21.68 21.37 2.05
C LYS A 230 -21.27 20.41 3.18
N TYR A 231 -20.02 20.47 3.65
CA TYR A 231 -19.45 19.54 4.63
C TYR A 231 -19.27 20.16 6.02
N GLN A 232 -19.78 21.38 6.27
CA GLN A 232 -19.78 21.99 7.61
C GLN A 232 -20.62 21.20 8.63
N GLN A 233 -21.64 20.48 8.15
CA GLN A 233 -22.47 19.57 8.97
C GLN A 233 -21.83 18.20 9.18
N GLY A 234 -20.60 18.01 8.70
CA GLY A 234 -19.85 16.76 8.81
C GLY A 234 -19.78 15.98 7.51
N ILE A 235 -19.03 14.89 7.58
CA ILE A 235 -18.85 13.87 6.55
C ILE A 235 -19.17 12.53 7.20
N ASP A 236 -20.05 11.74 6.60
CA ASP A 236 -20.35 10.39 7.09
C ASP A 236 -19.18 9.45 6.79
N SER A 237 -18.98 8.43 7.64
CA SER A 237 -17.94 7.41 7.38
C SER A 237 -18.40 6.45 6.29
N PRO A 238 -17.67 6.32 5.17
CA PRO A 238 -18.01 5.33 4.16
C PRO A 238 -17.81 3.91 4.70
N LEU A 239 -18.75 3.02 4.39
CA LEU A 239 -18.73 1.63 4.88
C LEU A 239 -18.31 0.61 3.82
N ARG A 240 -18.13 1.05 2.57
CA ARG A 240 -17.91 0.20 1.38
C ARG A 240 -16.95 0.88 0.42
N LEU A 241 -16.33 0.09 -0.46
CA LEU A 241 -15.49 0.59 -1.54
C LEU A 241 -16.32 1.44 -2.52
N SER A 242 -15.87 2.65 -2.79
CA SER A 242 -16.45 3.55 -3.80
C SER A 242 -16.17 3.06 -5.23
N ALA A 243 -16.73 3.74 -6.23
CA ALA A 243 -16.39 3.46 -7.62
C ALA A 243 -14.92 3.81 -7.93
N ASN A 244 -14.43 4.93 -7.39
CA ASN A 244 -13.06 5.38 -7.61
C ASN A 244 -12.06 4.46 -6.92
N ASP A 245 -12.36 3.97 -5.70
CA ASP A 245 -11.51 3.00 -5.00
C ASP A 245 -11.20 1.79 -5.91
N LYS A 246 -12.24 1.28 -6.57
CA LYS A 246 -12.17 0.12 -7.47
C LYS A 246 -11.41 0.43 -8.76
N GLU A 247 -11.67 1.58 -9.37
CA GLU A 247 -10.96 1.99 -10.60
C GLU A 247 -9.46 2.19 -10.34
N PHE A 248 -9.10 2.88 -9.26
CA PHE A 248 -7.71 3.16 -8.94
C PHE A 248 -6.91 1.88 -8.63
N VAL A 249 -7.51 0.90 -7.95
CA VAL A 249 -6.79 -0.34 -7.60
C VAL A 249 -6.57 -1.18 -8.84
N GLN A 250 -7.56 -1.24 -9.74
CA GLN A 250 -7.47 -1.94 -11.03
C GLN A 250 -6.47 -1.26 -11.97
N LYS A 251 -6.30 0.07 -11.88
CA LYS A 251 -5.30 0.80 -12.66
C LYS A 251 -3.87 0.41 -12.27
N TRP A 252 -3.57 0.32 -10.97
CA TRP A 252 -2.24 -0.01 -10.46
C TRP A 252 -1.92 -1.50 -10.49
N TYR A 253 -2.96 -2.32 -10.32
CA TYR A 253 -2.87 -3.77 -10.23
C TYR A 253 -3.84 -4.43 -11.22
N PRO A 254 -3.66 -4.23 -12.54
CA PRO A 254 -4.57 -4.80 -13.53
C PRO A 254 -4.55 -6.34 -13.52
N PRO A 255 -5.60 -7.02 -13.98
CA PRO A 255 -5.63 -8.48 -14.06
C PRO A 255 -4.40 -9.05 -14.79
N ILE A 256 -3.85 -10.16 -14.28
CA ILE A 256 -2.74 -10.87 -14.93
C ILE A 256 -3.30 -11.69 -16.10
N GLY A 257 -3.21 -11.16 -17.32
CA GLY A 257 -3.79 -11.80 -18.50
C GLY A 257 -2.81 -12.50 -19.44
N ALA A 258 -1.50 -12.27 -19.32
CA ALA A 258 -0.51 -12.73 -20.29
C ALA A 258 0.68 -13.43 -19.61
N THR A 259 1.08 -14.57 -20.17
CA THR A 259 2.37 -15.20 -19.83
C THR A 259 3.51 -14.24 -20.18
N PRO A 260 4.47 -13.99 -19.27
CA PRO A 260 5.61 -13.14 -19.56
C PRO A 260 6.38 -13.62 -20.80
N ARG A 261 6.85 -12.69 -21.63
CA ARG A 261 7.66 -13.05 -22.80
C ARG A 261 9.01 -13.61 -22.36
N GLY A 262 9.43 -14.73 -22.95
CA GLY A 262 10.77 -15.28 -22.73
C GLY A 262 11.85 -14.32 -23.26
N LEU A 263 12.81 -13.98 -22.41
CA LEU A 263 13.98 -13.17 -22.76
C LEU A 263 15.19 -14.09 -22.90
N LYS A 264 16.03 -13.86 -23.93
CA LYS A 264 17.30 -14.58 -24.11
C LYS A 264 18.49 -13.75 -23.61
N PRO A 265 19.59 -14.39 -23.19
CA PRO A 265 20.79 -13.64 -22.79
C PRO A 265 21.29 -12.77 -23.94
N PHE A 266 21.83 -11.59 -23.62
CA PHE A 266 22.32 -10.58 -24.58
C PHE A 266 21.26 -10.02 -25.54
N GLN A 267 19.97 -10.26 -25.28
CA GLN A 267 18.88 -9.65 -26.04
C GLN A 267 18.39 -8.39 -25.32
N SER A 268 18.69 -7.22 -25.88
CA SER A 268 18.10 -5.96 -25.43
C SER A 268 16.67 -5.84 -25.94
N VAL A 269 15.75 -5.49 -25.05
CA VAL A 269 14.33 -5.30 -25.35
C VAL A 269 13.87 -3.94 -24.87
N GLU A 270 13.17 -3.22 -25.73
CA GLU A 270 12.58 -1.93 -25.38
C GLU A 270 11.46 -2.10 -24.35
N LEU A 271 11.40 -1.15 -23.41
CA LEU A 271 10.37 -1.00 -22.39
C LEU A 271 9.42 0.11 -22.85
N ASN A 272 8.38 -0.27 -23.60
CA ASN A 272 7.35 0.65 -24.07
C ASN A 272 6.29 0.87 -22.99
N LEU A 273 6.67 1.63 -21.96
CA LEU A 273 5.88 1.85 -20.75
C LEU A 273 5.50 3.31 -20.59
N SER A 274 4.27 3.56 -20.13
CA SER A 274 3.89 4.84 -19.52
C SER A 274 4.25 4.83 -18.02
N SER A 275 4.24 6.00 -17.38
CA SER A 275 4.38 6.13 -15.92
C SER A 275 3.41 5.20 -15.18
N GLY A 276 3.91 4.41 -14.24
CA GLY A 276 3.18 3.37 -13.52
C GLY A 276 3.05 2.04 -14.27
N GLY A 277 3.34 2.03 -15.57
CA GLY A 277 3.31 0.85 -16.41
C GLY A 277 4.37 -0.18 -16.02
N GLN A 278 4.06 -1.45 -16.25
CA GLN A 278 4.91 -2.58 -15.92
C GLN A 278 5.05 -3.52 -17.11
N GLN A 279 6.24 -4.10 -17.28
CA GLN A 279 6.48 -5.19 -18.21
C GLN A 279 7.22 -6.35 -17.54
N ASP A 280 6.73 -7.55 -17.82
CA ASP A 280 7.23 -8.80 -17.25
C ASP A 280 7.96 -9.63 -18.30
N PHE A 281 9.02 -10.31 -17.87
CA PHE A 281 9.89 -11.15 -18.70
C PHE A 281 10.16 -12.46 -18.02
N GLU A 282 9.96 -13.57 -18.73
CA GLU A 282 10.41 -14.88 -18.28
C GLU A 282 11.90 -15.05 -18.59
N ILE A 283 12.65 -15.54 -17.61
CA ILE A 283 14.05 -15.91 -17.73
C ILE A 283 14.21 -17.37 -17.32
N VAL A 284 14.69 -18.19 -18.25
CA VAL A 284 15.08 -19.59 -18.00
C VAL A 284 16.57 -19.72 -18.36
N PRO A 285 17.49 -19.73 -17.39
CA PRO A 285 18.92 -19.80 -17.66
C PRO A 285 19.31 -21.12 -18.32
N ALA A 286 20.11 -21.04 -19.37
CA ALA A 286 20.70 -22.23 -20.02
C ALA A 286 21.86 -22.82 -19.22
N GLU A 287 22.47 -22.04 -18.31
CA GLU A 287 23.64 -22.43 -17.52
C GLU A 287 23.53 -21.87 -16.09
N THR A 288 24.14 -22.55 -15.12
CA THR A 288 24.23 -22.05 -13.75
C THR A 288 25.43 -21.14 -13.61
N ARG A 289 25.21 -19.83 -13.47
CA ARG A 289 26.28 -18.84 -13.27
C ARG A 289 25.73 -17.52 -12.73
N ASN A 290 26.63 -16.56 -12.52
CA ASN A 290 26.22 -15.18 -12.29
C ASN A 290 25.73 -14.57 -13.61
N TYR A 291 24.59 -13.91 -13.52
CA TYR A 291 24.00 -13.10 -14.57
C TYR A 291 23.92 -11.64 -14.11
N GLU A 292 24.00 -10.73 -15.07
CA GLU A 292 23.62 -9.34 -14.85
C GLU A 292 22.26 -9.08 -15.48
N LEU A 293 21.39 -8.39 -14.74
CA LEU A 293 20.14 -7.85 -15.25
C LEU A 293 20.25 -6.33 -15.17
N ARG A 294 20.02 -5.63 -16.29
CA ARG A 294 20.19 -4.18 -16.36
C ARG A 294 19.08 -3.50 -17.13
N THR A 295 18.67 -2.35 -16.62
CA THR A 295 17.91 -1.36 -17.38
C THR A 295 18.87 -0.39 -18.06
N PHE A 296 18.39 0.30 -19.09
CA PHE A 296 19.13 1.30 -19.83
C PHE A 296 18.19 2.44 -20.21
N GLY A 297 18.72 3.66 -20.30
CA GLY A 297 18.01 4.83 -20.81
C GLY A 297 17.71 5.87 -19.73
N ASP A 298 17.03 6.93 -20.16
CA ASP A 298 16.66 8.07 -19.33
C ASP A 298 15.33 7.80 -18.60
N ALA A 299 15.38 6.92 -17.59
CA ALA A 299 14.20 6.45 -16.87
C ALA A 299 14.48 6.08 -15.41
N ASP A 300 13.47 6.25 -14.57
CA ASP A 300 13.37 5.68 -13.21
C ASP A 300 12.55 4.38 -13.28
N ILE A 301 13.19 3.25 -13.01
CA ILE A 301 12.62 1.91 -13.10
C ILE A 301 12.89 1.12 -11.81
N LEU A 302 11.80 0.61 -11.23
CA LEU A 302 11.88 -0.49 -10.30
C LEU A 302 12.05 -1.80 -11.07
N LEU A 303 13.21 -2.44 -10.94
CA LEU A 303 13.50 -3.75 -11.50
C LEU A 303 13.54 -4.79 -10.37
N VAL A 304 12.67 -5.80 -10.44
CA VAL A 304 12.62 -6.87 -9.46
C VAL A 304 12.65 -8.23 -10.14
N LEU A 305 13.40 -9.16 -9.56
CA LEU A 305 13.49 -10.53 -9.99
C LEU A 305 12.77 -11.43 -8.99
N PHE A 306 11.89 -12.28 -9.50
CA PHE A 306 11.22 -13.35 -8.77
C PHE A 306 11.74 -14.71 -9.25
N GLU A 307 11.90 -15.66 -8.34
CA GLU A 307 12.09 -17.09 -8.64
C GLU A 307 10.74 -17.79 -8.53
N GLU A 308 10.42 -18.67 -9.48
CA GLU A 308 9.25 -19.54 -9.35
C GLU A 308 9.60 -20.74 -8.46
N VAL A 309 8.94 -20.83 -7.31
CA VAL A 309 9.08 -21.92 -6.34
C VAL A 309 7.72 -22.56 -6.17
N ASP A 310 7.62 -23.85 -6.48
CA ASP A 310 6.37 -24.63 -6.41
C ASP A 310 5.19 -23.99 -7.18
N GLY A 311 5.48 -23.29 -8.28
CA GLY A 311 4.50 -22.62 -9.13
C GLY A 311 4.14 -21.20 -8.70
N GLU A 312 4.73 -20.69 -7.61
CA GLU A 312 4.49 -19.33 -7.10
C GLU A 312 5.72 -18.43 -7.25
N PRO A 313 5.56 -17.17 -7.66
CA PRO A 313 6.67 -16.22 -7.72
C PRO A 313 7.08 -15.78 -6.31
N ARG A 314 8.31 -16.09 -5.92
CA ARG A 314 8.95 -15.65 -4.67
C ARG A 314 9.95 -14.53 -4.98
N PHE A 315 9.89 -13.44 -4.21
CA PHE A 315 10.84 -12.33 -4.36
C PHE A 315 12.27 -12.85 -4.15
N LEU A 316 13.15 -12.60 -5.12
CA LEU A 316 14.56 -12.97 -5.02
C LEU A 316 15.43 -11.74 -4.72
N THR A 317 15.29 -10.68 -5.52
CA THR A 317 16.04 -9.44 -5.35
C THR A 317 15.42 -8.31 -6.18
N GLY A 318 15.75 -7.07 -5.88
CA GLY A 318 15.27 -5.91 -6.62
C GLY A 318 16.15 -4.68 -6.45
N VAL A 319 16.04 -3.76 -7.40
CA VAL A 319 16.72 -2.46 -7.40
C VAL A 319 15.73 -1.39 -7.85
N ASP A 320 15.72 -0.29 -7.12
CA ASP A 320 14.97 0.92 -7.45
C ASP A 320 16.00 2.02 -7.76
N ASP A 321 16.13 2.40 -9.03
CA ASP A 321 17.06 3.45 -9.48
C ASP A 321 16.41 4.85 -9.48
N SER A 322 15.25 4.98 -8.84
CA SER A 322 14.47 6.20 -8.88
C SER A 322 15.15 7.41 -8.26
N GLY A 323 15.11 8.53 -8.97
CA GLY A 323 15.64 9.81 -8.52
C GLY A 323 17.17 9.88 -8.58
N VAL A 324 17.83 8.84 -9.07
CA VAL A 324 19.24 8.89 -9.47
C VAL A 324 19.33 8.92 -11.00
N ASN A 325 20.46 9.38 -11.55
CA ASN A 325 20.69 9.36 -13.00
C ASN A 325 21.53 8.13 -13.39
N ASP A 326 21.31 7.04 -12.67
CA ASP A 326 21.90 5.73 -12.92
C ASP A 326 20.81 4.77 -13.39
N ASN A 327 21.21 3.63 -13.94
CA ASN A 327 20.27 2.57 -14.29
C ASN A 327 20.39 1.37 -13.35
N GLY A 328 19.25 0.76 -13.07
CA GLY A 328 19.09 -0.45 -12.29
C GLY A 328 20.04 -1.56 -12.77
N ARG A 329 20.77 -2.12 -11.82
CA ARG A 329 21.68 -3.25 -12.02
C ARG A 329 21.49 -4.27 -10.91
N LEU A 330 21.26 -5.52 -11.30
CA LEU A 330 21.29 -6.66 -10.40
C LEU A 330 22.37 -7.63 -10.87
N THR A 331 23.17 -8.13 -9.93
CA THR A 331 24.12 -9.23 -10.17
C THR A 331 23.70 -10.39 -9.30
N VAL A 332 23.25 -11.47 -9.93
CA VAL A 332 22.59 -12.59 -9.24
C VAL A 332 23.02 -13.91 -9.84
N LYS A 333 23.20 -14.93 -9.00
CA LYS A 333 23.44 -16.30 -9.47
C LYS A 333 22.11 -16.95 -9.83
N LEU A 334 21.94 -17.30 -11.09
CA LEU A 334 20.76 -18.03 -11.56
C LEU A 334 21.14 -19.48 -11.85
N PHE A 335 20.18 -20.39 -11.68
CA PHE A 335 20.39 -21.81 -11.84
C PHE A 335 19.75 -22.32 -13.14
N GLN A 336 20.49 -23.18 -13.82
CA GLN A 336 20.07 -23.77 -15.09
C GLN A 336 18.70 -24.45 -14.96
N GLY A 337 17.80 -24.15 -15.90
CA GLY A 337 16.48 -24.76 -16.00
C GLY A 337 15.46 -24.29 -14.96
N ARG A 338 15.85 -23.46 -13.98
CA ARG A 338 14.91 -22.79 -13.09
C ARG A 338 14.22 -21.64 -13.81
N ARG A 339 13.00 -21.32 -13.39
CA ARG A 339 12.19 -20.27 -13.98
C ARG A 339 12.21 -19.04 -13.08
N TYR A 340 12.45 -17.90 -13.70
CA TYR A 340 12.46 -16.59 -13.06
C TYR A 340 11.57 -15.62 -13.83
N VAL A 341 11.01 -14.64 -13.14
CA VAL A 341 10.25 -13.55 -13.75
C VAL A 341 10.90 -12.23 -13.34
N ALA A 342 11.44 -11.50 -14.33
CA ALA A 342 11.90 -10.14 -14.15
C ALA A 342 10.74 -9.18 -14.44
N ARG A 343 10.48 -8.27 -13.51
CA ARG A 343 9.43 -7.25 -13.62
C ARG A 343 10.07 -5.88 -13.59
N ALA A 344 9.82 -5.09 -14.62
CA ALA A 344 10.28 -3.71 -14.72
C ALA A 344 9.05 -2.80 -14.67
N ARG A 345 8.98 -1.91 -13.67
CA ARG A 345 7.96 -0.87 -13.58
C ARG A 345 8.59 0.50 -13.77
N LEU A 346 8.07 1.24 -14.74
CA LEU A 346 8.49 2.60 -15.00
C LEU A 346 7.79 3.56 -14.03
N TYR A 347 8.56 4.37 -13.31
CA TYR A 347 8.02 5.51 -12.56
C TYR A 347 8.06 6.74 -13.43
N SER A 348 9.23 7.15 -13.93
CA SER A 348 9.35 8.34 -14.77
C SER A 348 10.32 8.10 -15.92
N ALA A 349 10.20 8.89 -16.99
CA ALA A 349 11.15 8.92 -18.09
C ALA A 349 11.38 10.36 -18.55
N TRP A 350 12.58 10.65 -19.04
CA TRP A 350 12.97 11.95 -19.57
C TRP A 350 13.77 11.81 -20.86
N GLY A 351 14.22 12.92 -21.44
CA GLY A 351 14.96 12.91 -22.70
C GLY A 351 14.13 12.32 -23.84
N THR A 352 14.61 11.24 -24.47
CA THR A 352 13.85 10.54 -25.52
C THR A 352 12.69 9.71 -24.98
N GLY A 353 12.66 9.43 -23.68
CA GLY A 353 11.71 8.53 -23.03
C GLY A 353 11.98 7.04 -23.29
N ASN A 354 13.01 6.72 -24.07
CA ASN A 354 13.32 5.34 -24.42
C ASN A 354 14.07 4.67 -23.26
N SER A 355 13.59 3.50 -22.87
CA SER A 355 14.29 2.62 -21.95
C SER A 355 14.30 1.19 -22.46
N ALA A 356 15.28 0.41 -22.02
CA ALA A 356 15.44 -0.98 -22.40
C ALA A 356 15.85 -1.83 -21.21
N PHE A 357 15.64 -3.14 -21.35
CA PHE A 357 16.04 -4.16 -20.40
C PHE A 357 16.90 -5.21 -21.12
N MET A 358 17.89 -5.76 -20.42
CA MET A 358 18.67 -6.89 -20.92
C MET A 358 19.18 -7.71 -19.73
N TYR A 359 19.37 -9.00 -19.95
CA TYR A 359 20.18 -9.82 -19.05
C TYR A 359 21.25 -10.59 -19.82
N TRP A 360 22.36 -10.94 -19.18
CA TRP A 360 23.45 -11.71 -19.79
C TRP A 360 24.30 -12.48 -18.82
#